data_AF-A0A963NVX4-F1
#
_entry.id   AF-A0A963NVX4-F1
#
_cell.length_a   1.000
_cell.length_b   1.000
_cell.length_c   1.000
_cell.angle_alpha   90.00
_cell.angle_beta   90.00
_cell.angle_gamma   90.00
#
_symmetry.space_group_name_H-M   'P 1'
#
loop_
_entity.id
_entity.type
_entity.pdbx_description
1 polymer ?
#
loop_
_entity_poly.entity_id
_entity_poly.type
_entity_poly.pdbx_seq_one_letter_code
_entity_poly.pdbx_strand_id
1 'polypeptide(L)'
;YERCFASPATIHASCEDYRAAATIDLEHDEADEDARIQCHLLVLWGRHGLMEKHFDVLATWREKAAGEVTGEALDCGHYLPEEAPEATTEKLEAFFRA
;
A
#
# COMPACT_ATOMS: atom_id res chain seq x y z
N TYR A 1 9.59 -13.73 9.72
CA TYR A 1 10.36 -12.87 8.80
C TYR A 1 11.86 -13.12 8.82
N GLU A 2 12.52 -13.04 9.98
CA GLU A 2 14.00 -13.12 10.10
C GLU A 2 14.65 -14.31 9.39
N ARG A 3 14.11 -15.53 9.57
CA ARG A 3 14.63 -16.73 8.89
C ARG A 3 14.72 -16.56 7.37
N CYS A 4 13.70 -15.96 6.75
CA CYS A 4 13.66 -15.75 5.31
C CYS A 4 14.56 -14.60 4.86
N PHE A 5 14.70 -13.58 5.71
CA PHE A 5 15.51 -12.40 5.41
C PHE A 5 17.01 -12.59 5.73
N ALA A 6 17.38 -13.65 6.45
CA ALA A 6 18.79 -13.95 6.77
C ALA A 6 19.62 -14.40 5.55
N SER A 7 18.99 -14.73 4.43
CA SER A 7 19.70 -15.08 3.19
C SER A 7 20.32 -13.83 2.56
N PRO A 8 21.64 -13.83 2.24
CA PRO A 8 22.28 -12.70 1.55
C PRO A 8 21.61 -12.36 0.21
N ALA A 9 21.08 -13.38 -0.49
CA ALA A 9 20.36 -13.17 -1.74
C ALA A 9 19.03 -12.42 -1.50
N THR A 10 18.30 -12.73 -0.42
CA THR A 10 17.07 -12.00 -0.06
C THR A 10 17.39 -10.55 0.31
N ILE A 11 18.44 -10.33 1.10
CA ILE A 11 18.88 -8.97 1.46
C ILE A 11 19.23 -8.17 0.21
N HIS A 12 20.03 -8.74 -0.69
CA HIS A 12 20.40 -8.09 -1.94
C HIS A 12 19.16 -7.76 -2.78
N ALA A 13 18.26 -8.72 -2.99
CA ALA A 13 17.04 -8.50 -3.76
C ALA A 13 16.15 -7.40 -3.15
N SER A 14 15.97 -7.38 -1.83
CA SER A 14 15.23 -6.30 -1.16
C SER A 14 15.94 -4.95 -1.27
N CYS A 15 17.26 -4.90 -1.27
CA CYS A 15 17.97 -3.65 -1.56
C CYS A 15 17.85 -3.24 -3.03
N GLU A 16 17.75 -4.17 -3.98
CA GLU A 16 17.49 -3.85 -5.39
C GLU A 16 16.06 -3.34 -5.62
N ASP A 17 15.08 -3.87 -4.89
CA ASP A 17 13.69 -3.36 -4.86
C ASP A 17 13.66 -1.86 -4.48
N TYR A 18 14.29 -1.48 -3.36
CA TYR A 18 14.40 -0.07 -2.98
C TYR A 18 15.21 0.79 -3.96
N ARG A 19 16.19 0.22 -4.67
CA ARG A 19 16.91 0.96 -5.72
C ARG A 19 16.03 1.19 -6.93
N ALA A 20 15.24 0.20 -7.34
CA ALA A 20 14.29 0.32 -8.43
C ALA A 20 13.22 1.38 -8.14
N ALA A 21 12.66 1.37 -6.92
CA ALA A 21 11.68 2.36 -6.45
C ALA A 21 12.20 3.80 -6.47
N ALA A 22 13.52 3.99 -6.34
CA ALA A 22 14.18 5.29 -6.41
C ALA A 22 14.75 5.62 -7.80
N THR A 23 14.59 4.75 -8.79
CA THR A 23 15.14 4.90 -10.15
C THR A 23 14.11 4.47 -11.22
N ILE A 24 14.21 3.25 -11.74
CA ILE A 24 13.46 2.80 -12.92
C ILE A 24 11.94 2.82 -12.73
N ASP A 25 11.45 2.63 -11.50
CA ASP A 25 10.00 2.68 -11.25
C ASP A 25 9.45 4.11 -11.43
N LEU A 26 10.25 5.14 -11.16
CA LEU A 26 9.84 6.53 -11.44
C LEU A 26 9.77 6.81 -12.94
N GLU A 27 10.68 6.21 -13.74
CA GLU A 27 10.61 6.30 -15.21
C GLU A 27 9.35 5.60 -15.74
N HIS A 28 8.96 4.47 -15.14
CA HIS A 28 7.73 3.77 -15.50
C HIS A 28 6.48 4.59 -15.12
N ASP A 29 6.42 5.11 -13.89
CA ASP A 29 5.31 5.94 -13.41
C ASP A 29 5.15 7.25 -14.22
N GLU A 30 6.25 7.83 -14.71
CA GLU A 30 6.22 9.01 -15.59
C GLU A 30 5.74 8.63 -17.01
N ALA A 31 6.15 7.46 -17.51
CA ALA A 31 5.80 7.02 -18.87
C ALA A 31 4.29 6.78 -19.05
N ASP A 32 3.58 6.43 -17.97
CA ASP A 32 2.12 6.28 -17.96
C ASP A 32 1.43 7.18 -16.93
N GLU A 33 1.98 8.38 -16.66
CA GLU A 33 1.49 9.31 -15.64
C GLU A 33 -0.01 9.64 -15.77
N ASP A 34 -0.55 9.63 -16.99
CA ASP A 34 -1.96 9.88 -17.31
C ASP A 34 -2.86 8.63 -17.21
N ALA A 35 -2.29 7.44 -17.10
CA ALA A 35 -3.03 6.22 -16.84
C ALA A 35 -3.62 6.24 -15.43
N ARG A 36 -4.81 5.64 -15.27
CA ARG A 36 -5.53 5.60 -14.00
C ARG A 36 -5.99 4.19 -13.68
N ILE A 37 -5.99 3.83 -12.41
CA ILE A 37 -6.58 2.58 -11.92
C ILE A 37 -8.09 2.64 -12.17
N GLN A 38 -8.60 1.72 -12.99
CA GLN A 38 -9.99 1.74 -13.45
C GLN A 38 -10.98 1.05 -12.50
N CYS A 39 -10.51 0.07 -11.71
CA CYS A 39 -11.37 -0.62 -10.75
C CYS A 39 -11.57 0.21 -9.47
N HIS A 40 -12.56 -0.17 -8.68
CA HIS A 40 -12.71 0.38 -7.33
C HIS A 40 -11.48 0.03 -6.50
N LEU A 41 -11.09 0.95 -5.61
CA LEU A 41 -9.93 0.81 -4.75
C LEU A 41 -10.33 0.96 -3.29
N LEU A 42 -9.95 -0.04 -2.49
CA LEU A 42 -9.96 0.04 -1.03
C LEU A 42 -8.54 0.34 -0.55
N VAL A 43 -8.38 1.40 0.22
CA VAL A 43 -7.09 1.78 0.83
C VAL A 43 -7.20 1.70 2.36
N LEU A 44 -6.48 0.76 2.96
CA LEU A 44 -6.41 0.62 4.42
C LEU A 44 -5.01 1.00 4.90
N TRP A 45 -4.91 1.74 5.99
CA TRP A 45 -3.64 2.09 6.61
C TRP A 45 -3.75 2.14 8.14
N GLY A 46 -2.61 2.23 8.82
CA GLY A 46 -2.57 2.27 10.28
C GLY A 46 -2.70 3.69 10.81
N ARG A 47 -3.66 3.90 11.73
CA ARG A 47 -3.88 5.18 12.42
C ARG A 47 -2.67 5.64 13.24
N HIS A 48 -1.87 4.71 13.74
CA HIS A 48 -0.66 5.04 14.51
C HIS A 48 0.61 5.08 13.64
N GLY A 49 0.45 4.98 12.32
CA GLY A 49 1.53 4.89 11.34
C GLY A 49 1.92 6.23 10.70
N LEU A 50 3.02 6.21 9.94
CA LEU A 50 3.52 7.39 9.23
C LEU A 50 2.55 7.91 8.17
N MET A 51 1.75 7.03 7.55
CA MET A 51 0.81 7.40 6.50
C MET A 51 -0.28 8.35 7.03
N GLU A 52 -0.92 8.01 8.16
CA GLU A 52 -1.89 8.88 8.84
C GLU A 52 -1.28 10.22 9.24
N LYS A 53 -0.02 10.21 9.68
CA LYS A 53 0.66 11.41 10.19
C LYS A 53 1.05 12.40 9.10
N HIS A 54 1.40 11.91 7.90
CA HIS A 54 2.10 12.71 6.89
C HIS A 54 1.30 12.96 5.61
N PHE A 55 0.21 12.21 5.37
CA PHE A 55 -0.51 12.27 4.11
C PHE A 55 -2.02 12.30 4.34
N ASP A 56 -2.74 12.96 3.43
CA ASP A 56 -4.12 12.59 3.16
C ASP A 56 -4.09 11.36 2.25
N VAL A 57 -4.14 10.18 2.86
CA VAL A 57 -3.95 8.91 2.17
C VAL A 57 -4.96 8.74 1.03
N LEU A 58 -6.23 9.10 1.26
CA LEU A 58 -7.27 8.95 0.24
C LEU A 58 -7.13 9.97 -0.88
N ALA A 59 -6.71 11.21 -0.59
CA ALA A 59 -6.46 12.19 -1.64
C ALA A 59 -5.34 11.73 -2.59
N THR A 60 -4.23 11.23 -2.07
CA THR A 60 -3.12 10.71 -2.89
C THR A 60 -3.58 9.63 -3.86
N TRP A 61 -4.41 8.68 -3.42
CA TRP A 61 -4.90 7.62 -4.30
C TRP A 61 -5.97 8.07 -5.28
N ARG A 62 -6.79 9.07 -4.93
CA ARG A 62 -7.77 9.66 -5.86
C ARG A 62 -7.12 10.34 -7.06
N GLU A 63 -5.90 10.84 -6.92
CA GLU A 63 -5.14 11.40 -8.04
C GLU A 63 -4.73 10.33 -9.07
N LYS A 64 -4.63 9.06 -8.64
CA LYS A 64 -4.14 7.93 -9.45
C LYS A 64 -5.23 6.93 -9.87
N ALA A 65 -6.48 7.14 -9.46
CA ALA A 65 -7.60 6.26 -9.79
C ALA A 65 -8.73 7.00 -10.53
N ALA A 66 -9.36 6.30 -11.47
CA ALA A 66 -10.59 6.74 -12.12
C ALA A 66 -11.83 6.13 -11.46
N GLY A 67 -11.68 4.95 -10.84
CA GLY A 67 -12.73 4.29 -10.06
C GLY A 67 -12.93 4.90 -8.67
N GLU A 68 -13.95 4.42 -7.96
CA GLU A 68 -14.23 4.84 -6.59
C GLU A 68 -13.07 4.47 -5.65
N VAL A 69 -12.58 5.46 -4.88
CA VAL A 69 -11.55 5.26 -3.84
C VAL A 69 -12.21 5.39 -2.47
N THR A 70 -12.28 4.27 -1.78
CA THR A 70 -12.74 4.15 -0.38
C THR A 70 -11.61 3.68 0.51
N GLY A 71 -11.75 3.87 1.81
CA GLY A 71 -10.72 3.44 2.75
C GLY A 71 -10.82 4.13 4.10
N GLU A 72 -10.04 3.63 5.04
CA GLU A 72 -9.97 4.18 6.39
C GLU A 72 -8.70 3.74 7.13
N ALA A 73 -8.36 4.52 8.16
CA ALA A 73 -7.33 4.19 9.11
C ALA A 73 -7.85 3.17 10.15
N LEU A 74 -7.20 2.03 10.26
CA LEU A 74 -7.43 1.03 11.32
C LEU A 74 -6.67 1.40 12.59
N ASP A 75 -7.17 1.00 13.76
CA ASP A 75 -6.57 1.30 15.07
C ASP A 75 -5.32 0.46 15.36
N CYS A 76 -4.28 0.60 14.52
CA CYS A 76 -3.03 -0.13 14.60
C CYS A 76 -1.86 0.64 13.95
N GLY A 77 -0.66 0.04 14.01
CA GLY A 77 0.53 0.48 13.29
C GLY A 77 0.54 0.02 11.83
N HIS A 78 1.74 -0.24 11.29
CA HIS A 78 1.93 -0.54 9.86
C HIS A 78 1.46 -1.95 9.46
N TYR A 79 1.51 -2.91 10.37
CA TYR A 79 1.27 -4.32 10.06
C TYR A 79 -0.20 -4.69 10.27
N LEU A 80 -1.10 -4.10 9.48
CA LEU A 80 -2.56 -4.24 9.63
C LEU A 80 -3.03 -5.70 9.82
N PRO A 81 -2.61 -6.67 8.98
CA PRO A 81 -3.04 -8.05 9.13
C PRO A 81 -2.50 -8.75 10.40
N GLU A 82 -1.49 -8.20 11.06
CA GLU A 82 -0.92 -8.74 12.30
C GLU A 82 -1.45 -8.02 13.54
N GLU A 83 -1.64 -6.70 13.46
CA GLU A 83 -2.02 -5.84 14.58
C GLU A 83 -3.54 -5.66 14.72
N ALA A 84 -4.28 -5.72 13.62
CA ALA A 84 -5.74 -5.63 13.59
C ALA A 84 -6.34 -6.65 12.59
N PRO A 85 -6.10 -7.96 12.75
CA PRO A 85 -6.47 -8.98 11.78
C PRO A 85 -7.98 -9.06 11.52
N GLU A 86 -8.81 -8.97 12.56
CA GLU A 86 -10.26 -9.06 12.43
C GLU A 86 -10.81 -7.86 11.65
N ALA A 87 -10.41 -6.65 12.03
CA ALA A 87 -10.83 -5.44 11.33
C ALA A 87 -10.32 -5.43 9.88
N THR A 88 -9.07 -5.84 9.64
CA THR A 88 -8.53 -5.95 8.27
C THR A 88 -9.35 -6.92 7.43
N THR A 89 -9.67 -8.09 7.99
CA THR A 89 -10.45 -9.12 7.30
C THR A 89 -11.87 -8.63 7.00
N GLU A 90 -12.55 -8.03 7.97
CA GLU A 90 -13.91 -7.50 7.80
C GLU A 90 -13.98 -6.49 6.64
N LYS A 91 -13.02 -5.56 6.56
CA LYS A 91 -12.98 -4.55 5.49
C LYS A 91 -12.71 -5.18 4.12
N LEU A 92 -11.81 -6.15 4.04
CA LEU A 92 -11.55 -6.87 2.80
C LEU A 92 -12.78 -7.68 2.35
N GLU A 93 -13.44 -8.39 3.26
CA GLU A 93 -14.65 -9.14 2.94
C GLU A 93 -15.79 -8.24 2.47
N ALA A 94 -16.01 -7.10 3.15
CA ALA A 94 -17.03 -6.14 2.76
C ALA A 94 -16.76 -5.60 1.34
N PHE A 95 -15.51 -5.28 1.03
CA PHE A 95 -15.12 -4.76 -0.29
C PHE A 95 -15.26 -5.78 -1.41
N PHE A 96 -14.83 -7.02 -1.21
CA PHE A 96 -14.89 -8.05 -2.27
C PHE A 96 -16.28 -8.67 -2.47
N ARG A 97 -17.22 -8.45 -1.53
CA ARG A 97 -18.61 -8.93 -1.63
C ARG A 97 -19.59 -7.87 -2.17
N ALA A 98 -19.17 -6.62 -2.27
CA ALA A 98 -19.93 -5.53 -2.88
C ALA A 98 -19.94 -5.66 -4.41
#